data_AF-A0A0N4UID1-F1
#
_entry.id   AF-A0A0N4UID1-F1
#
_cell.length_a   1.000
_cell.length_b   1.000
_cell.length_c   1.000
_cell.angle_alpha   90.00
_cell.angle_beta   90.00
_cell.angle_gamma   90.00
#
_symmetry.space_group_name_H-M   'P 1'
#
loop_
_entity.id
_entity.type
_entity.pdbx_description
1 polymer ?
#
loop_
_entity_poly.entity_id
_entity_poly.type
_entity_poly.pdbx_seq_one_letter_code
_entity_poly.pdbx_strand_id
1 'polypeptide(L)'
;AIRDIKRPLENFEVGTLACDLVWSDPDTNPYSKGFRINYEREPDRGIGQLFASNTVQETCRKLGIDMIIRGHQAPLHGYALFSDGCLMTLFSAPGYRGGCDGGINMGASIVISIDMHITIKQV
;
A
#
# COMPACT_ATOMS: atom_id res chain seq x y z
N ALA A 1 -12.58 -12.74 -8.20
CA ALA A 1 -12.43 -12.23 -6.82
C ALA A 1 -12.71 -10.73 -6.74
N ILE A 2 -11.78 -9.82 -7.10
CA ILE A 2 -12.00 -8.36 -6.95
C ILE A 2 -13.22 -7.87 -7.75
N ARG A 3 -13.40 -8.37 -8.98
CA ARG A 3 -14.54 -8.03 -9.85
C ARG A 3 -15.89 -8.48 -9.27
N ASP A 4 -15.90 -9.43 -8.34
CA ASP A 4 -17.11 -10.03 -7.76
C ASP A 4 -17.57 -9.28 -6.50
N ILE A 5 -16.80 -8.28 -6.04
CA ILE A 5 -17.19 -7.42 -4.92
C ILE A 5 -18.35 -6.54 -5.38
N LYS A 6 -19.56 -6.81 -4.86
CA LYS A 6 -20.74 -5.98 -5.09
C LYS A 6 -20.50 -4.56 -4.61
N ARG A 7 -20.89 -3.59 -5.44
CA ARG A 7 -20.82 -2.15 -5.14
C ARG A 7 -22.19 -1.53 -5.45
N PRO A 8 -22.75 -0.68 -4.57
CA PRO A 8 -22.18 -0.23 -3.29
C PRO A 8 -22.08 -1.37 -2.27
N LEU A 9 -21.18 -1.21 -1.29
CA LEU A 9 -21.12 -2.10 -0.13
C LEU A 9 -22.21 -1.67 0.85
N GLU A 10 -23.14 -2.56 1.19
CA GLU A 10 -24.16 -2.29 2.21
C GLU A 10 -23.55 -2.26 3.62
N ASN A 11 -22.68 -3.24 3.90
CA ASN A 11 -21.91 -3.32 5.13
C ASN A 11 -20.41 -3.47 4.80
N PHE A 12 -19.55 -2.80 5.55
CA PHE A 12 -18.11 -2.98 5.48
C PHE A 12 -17.66 -3.97 6.55
N GLU A 13 -17.43 -5.22 6.14
CA GLU A 13 -17.16 -6.33 7.06
C GLU A 13 -15.65 -6.62 7.16
N VAL A 14 -15.13 -6.65 8.39
CA VAL A 14 -13.76 -7.07 8.68
C VAL A 14 -13.56 -8.55 8.30
N GLY A 15 -12.41 -8.87 7.72
CA GLY A 15 -12.09 -10.23 7.25
C GLY A 15 -12.57 -10.54 5.83
N THR A 16 -13.22 -9.59 5.16
CA THR A 16 -13.55 -9.71 3.74
C THR A 16 -12.41 -9.21 2.85
N LEU A 17 -12.37 -9.68 1.59
CA LEU A 17 -11.43 -9.16 0.59
C LEU A 17 -11.56 -7.64 0.40
N ALA A 18 -12.77 -7.08 0.51
CA ALA A 18 -12.99 -5.64 0.41
C ALA A 18 -12.27 -4.91 1.57
N CYS A 19 -12.31 -5.46 2.77
CA CYS A 19 -11.54 -4.96 3.91
C CYS A 19 -10.04 -5.05 3.67
N ASP A 20 -9.56 -6.21 3.21
CA ASP A 20 -8.13 -6.41 2.95
C ASP A 20 -7.59 -5.45 1.88
N LEU A 21 -8.36 -5.16 0.82
CA LEU A 21 -7.94 -4.24 -0.25
C LEU A 21 -7.70 -2.80 0.24
N VAL A 22 -8.38 -2.37 1.31
CA VAL A 22 -8.30 -0.98 1.79
C VAL A 22 -7.50 -0.81 3.09
N TRP A 23 -7.34 -1.86 3.89
CA TRP A 23 -6.65 -1.80 5.21
C TRP A 23 -5.33 -2.56 5.30
N SER A 24 -4.98 -3.37 4.30
CA SER A 24 -3.73 -4.13 4.35
C SER A 24 -2.51 -3.23 4.17
N ASP A 25 -1.37 -3.58 4.76
CA ASP A 25 -0.11 -2.82 4.68
C ASP A 25 1.10 -3.74 4.38
N PRO A 26 2.19 -3.22 3.78
CA PRO A 26 3.44 -3.95 3.68
C PRO A 26 4.03 -4.24 5.07
N ASP A 27 4.48 -5.47 5.28
CA ASP A 27 5.24 -5.86 6.47
C ASP A 27 6.72 -5.48 6.29
N THR A 28 7.18 -4.47 7.03
CA THR A 28 8.56 -3.98 6.94
C THR A 28 9.56 -4.84 7.71
N ASN A 29 9.12 -5.89 8.40
CA ASN A 29 10.03 -6.86 9.01
C ASN A 29 10.69 -7.71 7.90
N PRO A 30 12.03 -7.66 7.74
CA PRO A 30 12.72 -8.38 6.67
C PRO A 30 12.64 -9.90 6.79
N TYR A 31 12.28 -10.43 7.96
CA TYR A 31 12.14 -11.87 8.21
C TYR A 31 10.71 -12.39 8.01
N SER A 32 9.73 -11.49 7.83
CA SER A 32 8.34 -11.88 7.63
C SER A 32 8.14 -12.61 6.30
N LYS A 33 7.19 -13.54 6.28
CA LYS A 33 6.76 -14.27 5.09
C LYS A 33 5.25 -14.38 5.06
N GLY A 34 4.68 -14.39 3.87
CA GLY A 34 3.24 -14.63 3.70
C GLY A 34 2.39 -13.42 4.09
N PHE A 35 1.25 -13.69 4.71
CA PHE A 35 0.31 -12.71 5.25
C PHE A 35 0.14 -12.94 6.76
N ARG A 36 -0.04 -11.87 7.54
CA ARG A 36 -0.46 -11.95 8.95
C ARG A 36 -1.51 -10.90 9.24
N ILE A 37 -2.37 -11.13 10.25
CA ILE A 37 -3.37 -10.15 10.66
C ILE A 37 -2.69 -8.83 11.05
N ASN A 38 -3.22 -7.71 10.57
CA ASN A 38 -2.67 -6.39 10.82
C ASN A 38 -3.16 -5.81 12.16
N TYR A 39 -2.55 -6.27 13.25
CA TYR A 39 -2.75 -5.70 14.60
C TYR A 39 -2.08 -4.34 14.79
N GLU A 40 -1.26 -3.88 13.83
CA GLU A 40 -0.61 -2.56 13.89
C GLU A 40 -1.61 -1.42 13.61
N ARG A 41 -2.70 -1.72 12.91
CA ARG A 41 -3.78 -0.76 12.61
C ARG A 41 -4.94 -0.82 13.58
N GLU A 42 -5.30 -2.01 14.03
CA GLU A 42 -6.37 -2.22 15.00
C GLU A 42 -5.89 -3.27 16.01
N PRO A 43 -5.47 -2.86 17.23
CA PRO A 43 -4.82 -3.76 18.17
C PRO A 43 -5.69 -4.89 18.73
N ASP A 44 -7.01 -4.71 18.83
CA ASP A 44 -7.87 -5.63 19.57
C ASP A 44 -8.29 -6.85 18.73
N ARG A 45 -8.62 -6.63 17.46
CA ARG A 45 -9.17 -7.62 16.52
C ARG A 45 -8.38 -7.70 15.22
N GLY A 46 -7.58 -6.68 14.91
CA GLY A 46 -6.88 -6.57 13.63
C GLY A 46 -7.80 -6.09 12.51
N ILE A 47 -7.21 -5.41 11.52
CA ILE A 47 -7.95 -4.98 10.33
C ILE A 47 -7.08 -5.05 9.07
N GLY A 48 -7.53 -5.83 8.08
CA GLY A 48 -6.70 -6.16 6.92
C GLY A 48 -5.52 -7.09 7.25
N GLN A 49 -4.56 -7.17 6.34
CA GLN A 49 -3.37 -8.02 6.46
C GLN A 49 -2.08 -7.21 6.37
N LEU A 50 -1.05 -7.65 7.07
CA LEU A 50 0.33 -7.32 6.77
C LEU A 50 0.86 -8.33 5.77
N PHE A 51 1.44 -7.84 4.67
CA PHE A 51 1.96 -8.68 3.59
C PHE A 51 3.47 -8.50 3.42
N ALA A 52 4.20 -9.62 3.45
CA ALA A 52 5.65 -9.61 3.32
C ALA A 52 6.12 -9.39 1.87
N SER A 53 7.39 -9.02 1.71
CA SER A 53 8.04 -8.80 0.42
C SER A 53 7.86 -9.97 -0.56
N ASN A 54 8.12 -11.20 -0.12
CA ASN A 54 7.98 -12.39 -0.95
C ASN A 54 6.54 -12.58 -1.48
N THR A 55 5.54 -12.20 -0.69
CA THR A 55 4.13 -12.29 -1.04
C THR A 55 3.75 -11.29 -2.12
N VAL A 56 4.34 -10.08 -2.09
CA VAL A 56 4.19 -9.08 -3.14
C VAL A 56 4.73 -9.61 -4.46
N GLN A 57 5.97 -10.11 -4.48
CA GLN A 57 6.60 -10.66 -5.69
C GLN A 57 5.79 -11.83 -6.28
N GLU A 58 5.39 -12.77 -5.43
CA GLU A 58 4.57 -13.91 -5.85
C GLU A 58 3.20 -13.48 -6.39
N THR A 59 2.58 -12.47 -5.78
CA THR A 59 1.30 -11.92 -6.26
C THR A 59 1.47 -11.24 -7.63
N CYS A 60 2.50 -10.41 -7.81
CA CYS A 60 2.81 -9.79 -9.10
C CYS A 60 3.02 -10.86 -10.18
N ARG A 61 3.83 -11.88 -9.89
CA ARG A 61 4.08 -13.02 -10.79
C ARG A 61 2.80 -13.77 -11.15
N LYS A 62 1.95 -14.07 -10.17
CA LYS A 62 0.68 -14.79 -10.38
C LYS A 62 -0.31 -13.99 -11.21
N LEU A 63 -0.33 -12.66 -11.05
CA LEU A 63 -1.23 -11.78 -11.78
C LEU A 63 -0.68 -11.36 -13.16
N GLY A 64 0.61 -11.62 -13.44
CA GLY A 64 1.26 -11.18 -14.67
C GLY A 64 1.39 -9.65 -14.74
N ILE A 65 1.68 -9.00 -13.61
CA ILE A 65 1.88 -7.55 -13.51
C ILE A 65 3.26 -7.24 -12.94
N ASP A 66 3.80 -6.07 -13.27
CA ASP A 66 5.14 -5.64 -12.81
C ASP A 66 5.11 -5.05 -11.38
N MET A 67 4.07 -4.27 -11.07
CA MET A 67 4.02 -3.49 -9.83
C MET A 67 2.59 -3.31 -9.31
N ILE A 68 2.48 -3.26 -7.97
CA ILE A 68 1.30 -2.79 -7.24
C ILE A 68 1.52 -1.33 -6.82
N ILE A 69 0.63 -0.42 -7.19
CA ILE A 69 0.64 0.97 -6.75
C ILE A 69 -0.50 1.17 -5.75
N ARG A 70 -0.20 1.72 -4.57
CA ARG A 70 -1.16 1.87 -3.47
C ARG A 70 -0.92 3.14 -2.63
N GLY A 71 -1.91 3.53 -1.82
CA GLY A 71 -1.84 4.69 -0.93
C GLY A 71 -1.71 4.34 0.55
N HIS A 72 -2.56 4.96 1.40
CA HIS A 72 -2.83 4.60 2.81
C HIS A 72 -1.70 4.85 3.84
N GLN A 73 -0.42 4.68 3.50
CA GLN A 73 0.70 5.07 4.35
C GLN A 73 1.31 6.41 3.88
N ALA A 74 1.85 7.20 4.81
CA ALA A 74 2.38 8.54 4.57
C ALA A 74 3.92 8.56 4.68
N PRO A 75 4.66 8.08 3.65
CA PRO A 75 6.11 8.14 3.64
C PRO A 75 6.62 9.58 3.59
N LEU A 76 7.80 9.82 4.19
CA LEU A 76 8.39 11.16 4.32
C LEU A 76 8.54 11.89 2.98
N HIS A 77 8.88 11.17 1.91
CA HIS A 77 9.10 11.76 0.58
C HIS A 77 7.83 11.76 -0.31
N GLY A 78 6.66 11.46 0.25
CA GLY A 78 5.42 11.31 -0.52
C GLY A 78 5.36 10.02 -1.33
N TYR A 79 6.43 9.24 -1.42
CA TYR A 79 6.41 7.88 -1.96
C TYR A 79 7.42 6.96 -1.25
N ALA A 80 7.24 5.66 -1.40
CA ALA A 80 8.20 4.63 -0.98
C ALA A 80 8.11 3.41 -1.90
N LEU A 81 9.27 2.83 -2.23
CA LEU A 81 9.37 1.56 -2.94
C LEU A 81 9.57 0.42 -1.94
N PHE A 82 9.02 -0.74 -2.26
CA PHE A 82 9.12 -1.95 -1.47
C PHE A 82 9.27 -3.16 -2.39
N SER A 83 9.79 -4.28 -1.84
CA SER A 83 9.84 -5.57 -2.52
C SER A 83 10.52 -5.48 -3.90
N ASP A 84 11.76 -4.98 -3.94
CA ASP A 84 12.55 -4.82 -5.17
C ASP A 84 11.85 -3.99 -6.26
N GLY A 85 11.01 -3.04 -5.85
CA GLY A 85 10.25 -2.18 -6.75
C GLY A 85 8.94 -2.80 -7.24
N CYS A 86 8.56 -4.01 -6.81
CA CYS A 86 7.25 -4.59 -7.15
C CYS A 86 6.07 -3.89 -6.43
N LEU A 87 6.34 -3.01 -5.46
CA LEU A 87 5.30 -2.20 -4.82
C LEU A 87 5.75 -0.75 -4.63
N MET A 88 4.84 0.17 -4.95
CA MET A 88 4.99 1.60 -4.67
C MET A 88 3.84 2.08 -3.77
N THR A 89 4.20 2.68 -2.63
CA THR A 89 3.31 3.50 -1.83
C THR A 89 3.41 4.93 -2.32
N LEU A 90 2.27 5.57 -2.64
CA LEU A 90 2.14 6.96 -3.06
C LEU A 90 1.25 7.74 -2.09
N PHE A 91 1.66 8.95 -1.72
CA PHE A 91 0.95 9.79 -0.78
C PHE A 91 0.98 11.25 -1.22
N SER A 92 -0.19 11.83 -1.49
CA SER A 92 -0.32 13.13 -2.15
C SER A 92 -0.74 14.27 -1.21
N ALA A 93 -0.68 14.06 0.10
CA ALA A 93 -1.00 15.07 1.10
C ALA A 93 0.29 15.57 1.81
N PRO A 94 0.95 16.63 1.32
CA PRO A 94 2.11 17.21 1.99
C PRO A 94 1.72 17.77 3.37
N GLY A 95 2.64 17.71 4.32
CA GLY A 95 2.46 18.24 5.68
C GLY A 95 1.45 17.49 6.55
N TYR A 96 1.09 16.26 6.19
CA TYR A 96 0.19 15.41 6.99
C TYR A 96 0.81 14.93 8.30
N ARG A 97 2.12 14.65 8.30
CA ARG A 97 2.93 14.25 9.46
C ARG A 97 4.15 15.17 9.55
N GLY A 98 4.66 15.35 10.78
CA GLY A 98 5.86 16.12 11.09
C GLY A 98 5.54 17.41 11.83
N GLY A 99 6.02 17.54 13.07
CA GLY A 99 5.84 18.74 13.90
C GLY A 99 7.02 19.72 13.85
N CYS A 100 8.09 19.40 13.13
CA CYS A 100 9.30 20.19 13.03
C CYS A 100 9.91 20.11 11.62
N ASP A 101 10.62 21.17 11.24
CA ASP A 101 11.29 21.29 9.95
C ASP A 101 12.28 20.13 9.76
N GLY A 102 11.93 19.18 8.90
CA GLY A 102 12.67 17.93 8.67
C GLY A 102 11.86 16.66 8.91
N GLY A 103 10.78 16.73 9.70
CA GLY A 103 9.82 15.63 9.86
C GLY A 103 8.57 15.76 8.98
N ILE A 104 8.40 16.91 8.32
CA ILE A 104 7.25 17.23 7.47
C ILE A 104 7.29 16.36 6.23
N ASN A 105 6.27 15.52 6.02
CA ASN A 105 6.22 14.71 4.81
C ASN A 105 5.91 15.56 3.58
N MET A 106 6.57 15.22 2.47
CA MET A 106 6.23 15.72 1.14
C MET A 106 4.94 15.06 0.63
N GLY A 107 4.36 15.68 -0.40
CA GLY A 107 3.37 15.05 -1.26
C GLY A 107 4.05 14.51 -2.53
N ALA A 108 3.47 13.50 -3.15
CA ALA A 108 3.88 13.08 -4.48
C ALA A 108 2.69 12.70 -5.36
N SER A 109 2.90 12.83 -6.66
CA SER A 109 2.04 12.30 -7.72
C SER A 109 2.90 11.53 -8.72
N ILE A 110 2.29 10.64 -9.50
CA ILE A 110 2.97 9.91 -10.57
C ILE A 110 2.33 10.20 -11.90
N VAL A 111 3.16 10.27 -12.94
CA VAL A 111 2.74 10.28 -14.34
C VAL A 111 3.28 9.01 -14.98
N ILE A 112 2.37 8.18 -15.49
CA ILE A 112 2.71 6.95 -16.20
C ILE A 112 2.50 7.22 -17.69
N SER A 113 3.58 7.15 -18.46
CA SER A 113 3.54 7.31 -19.92
C SER A 113 2.96 6.09 -20.62
N ILE A 114 2.67 6.21 -21.92
CA ILE A 114 2.21 5.09 -22.76
C ILE A 114 3.24 3.95 -22.85
N ASP A 115 4.53 4.28 -22.75
CA ASP A 115 5.64 3.31 -22.77
C ASP A 115 5.94 2.79 -21.36
N MET A 116 5.01 2.99 -20.41
CA MET A 116 5.11 2.55 -19.02
C MET A 116 6.28 3.17 -18.22
N HIS A 117 6.90 4.23 -18.72
CA HIS A 117 7.80 5.04 -17.88
C HIS A 117 7.01 5.76 -16.80
N ILE A 118 7.38 5.52 -15.54
CA ILE A 118 6.82 6.16 -14.35
C ILE A 118 7.70 7.35 -13.96
N THR A 119 7.13 8.56 -13.97
CA THR A 119 7.77 9.78 -13.48
C THR A 119 7.12 10.20 -12.17
N ILE A 120 7.92 10.37 -11.12
CA ILE A 120 7.46 10.84 -9.80
C ILE A 120 7.63 12.36 -9.74
N LYS A 121 6.59 13.06 -9.29
CA LYS A 121 6.61 14.51 -9.03
C LYS A 121 6.30 14.75 -7.55
N GLN A 122 7.26 15.30 -6.81
CA GLN A 122 7.13 15.60 -5.38
C GLN A 122 6.82 17.08 -5.14
N VAL A 123 6.11 17.39 -4.05
CA VAL A 123 5.77 18.74 -3.58
C VAL A 123 6.00 18.89 -2.09
#